data_AF-A0A942B5T2-F1
#
_entry.id   AF-A0A942B5T2-F1
#
_cell.length_a   1.000
_cell.length_b   1.000
_cell.length_c   1.000
_cell.angle_alpha   90.00
_cell.angle_beta   90.00
_cell.angle_gamma   90.00
#
_symmetry.space_group_name_H-M   'P 1'
#
loop_
_entity.id
_entity.type
_entity.pdbx_description
1 polymer ?
#
loop_
_entity_poly.entity_id
_entity_poly.type
_entity_poly.pdbx_seq_one_letter_code
_entity_poly.pdbx_strand_id
1 'polypeptide(L)'
;MDAGVPGGERLSMARERAPISTICIALGQHVRAGIEDNLWGPMKGQRFTTVEMVRKMVSIASELGRPIATAEETKRILKLGEWYDTAEETLFKLGLPPNPQDGERGFLTYDTDGRIPALAETPSDPRYVL
;
A
#
# COMPACT_ATOMS: atom_id res chain seq x y z
N MET A 1 -14.73 21.87 41.20
CA MET A 1 -14.70 20.47 41.68
C MET A 1 -15.75 19.76 40.85
N ASP A 2 -15.41 19.24 39.68
CA ASP A 2 -14.74 17.95 39.57
C ASP A 2 -13.77 17.95 38.38
N ALA A 3 -12.49 17.73 38.66
CA ALA A 3 -11.46 17.55 37.65
C ALA A 3 -11.57 16.11 37.15
N GLY A 4 -12.41 15.91 36.13
CA GLY A 4 -12.57 14.62 35.45
C GLY A 4 -11.24 14.19 34.83
N VAL A 5 -10.64 13.16 35.43
CA VAL A 5 -9.44 12.45 35.00
C VAL A 5 -9.40 12.30 33.47
N PRO A 6 -8.27 12.62 32.78
CA PRO A 6 -8.15 12.37 31.35
C PRO A 6 -8.27 10.87 31.11
N GLY A 7 -9.43 10.45 30.63
CA GLY A 7 -9.76 9.04 30.41
C GLY A 7 -8.79 8.44 29.40
N GLY A 8 -8.02 7.46 29.87
CA GLY A 8 -6.91 6.83 29.16
C GLY A 8 -7.15 6.64 27.66
N GLU A 9 -6.24 7.21 26.89
CA GLU A 9 -6.12 7.05 25.45
C GLU A 9 -5.82 5.58 25.16
N ARG A 10 -6.88 4.77 25.01
CA ARG A 10 -6.74 3.44 24.43
C ARG A 10 -6.46 3.65 22.95
N LEU A 11 -5.18 3.65 22.59
CA LEU A 11 -4.70 3.38 21.24
C LEU A 11 -5.25 2.01 20.87
N SER A 12 -6.32 1.99 20.09
CA SER A 12 -7.00 0.75 19.71
C SER A 12 -6.98 0.73 18.21
N MET A 13 -6.14 -0.13 17.63
CA MET A 13 -5.82 -0.20 16.19
C MET A 13 -7.04 -0.01 15.25
N ALA A 14 -8.23 -0.38 15.73
CA ALA A 14 -9.51 -0.08 15.10
C ALA A 14 -9.72 1.41 14.73
N ARG A 15 -9.45 2.35 15.64
CA ARG A 15 -9.77 3.78 15.44
C ARG A 15 -8.76 4.50 14.56
N GLU A 16 -7.49 4.09 14.60
CA GLU A 16 -6.43 4.74 13.83
C GLU A 16 -6.41 4.28 12.35
N ARG A 17 -7.27 3.34 11.95
CA ARG A 17 -7.32 2.83 10.57
C ARG A 17 -7.57 3.90 9.51
N ALA A 18 -8.51 4.81 9.76
CA ALA A 18 -8.79 5.90 8.82
C ALA A 18 -7.59 6.85 8.66
N PRO A 19 -6.99 7.42 9.72
CA PRO A 19 -5.83 8.30 9.58
C PRO A 19 -4.60 7.59 9.03
N ILE A 20 -4.31 6.34 9.43
CA ILE A 20 -3.19 5.57 8.86
C ILE A 20 -3.40 5.36 7.37
N SER A 21 -4.60 4.98 6.94
CA SER A 21 -4.91 4.80 5.52
C SER A 21 -4.75 6.10 4.74
N THR A 22 -5.18 7.25 5.30
CA THR A 22 -4.96 8.56 4.67
C THR A 22 -3.48 8.86 4.48
N ILE A 23 -2.65 8.61 5.49
CA ILE A 23 -1.20 8.79 5.40
C ILE A 23 -0.61 7.87 4.32
N CYS A 24 -1.00 6.59 4.31
CA CYS A 24 -0.57 5.65 3.28
C CYS A 24 -0.96 6.11 1.88
N ILE A 25 -2.19 6.62 1.69
CA ILE A 25 -2.64 7.14 0.39
C ILE A 25 -1.76 8.31 -0.06
N ALA A 26 -1.49 9.25 0.86
CA ALA A 26 -0.64 10.42 0.59
C ALA A 26 0.81 10.04 0.26
N LEU A 27 1.35 8.98 0.89
CA LEU A 27 2.69 8.44 0.61
C LEU A 27 2.74 7.55 -0.65
N GLY A 28 1.67 7.49 -1.43
CA GLY A 28 1.60 6.63 -2.63
C GLY A 28 1.50 5.14 -2.32
N GLN A 29 1.30 4.73 -1.07
CA GLN A 29 1.19 3.33 -0.66
C GLN A 29 -0.23 2.77 -0.91
N HIS A 30 -0.34 1.45 -1.05
CA HIS A 30 -1.65 0.79 -1.16
C HIS A 30 -2.32 0.66 0.21
N VAL A 31 -3.66 0.69 0.25
CA VAL A 31 -4.43 0.61 1.49
C VAL A 31 -5.37 -0.60 1.49
N ARG A 32 -5.65 -1.12 2.69
CA ARG A 32 -6.59 -2.22 2.94
C ARG A 32 -7.79 -1.71 3.70
N ALA A 33 -9.00 -2.19 3.36
CA ALA A 33 -10.23 -1.81 4.03
C ALA A 33 -11.17 -3.00 4.19
N GLY A 34 -11.71 -3.17 5.40
CA GLY A 34 -12.76 -4.13 5.68
C GLY A 34 -13.00 -4.38 7.16
N ILE A 35 -14.14 -5.04 7.43
CA ILE A 35 -14.60 -5.33 8.80
C ILE A 35 -13.69 -6.30 9.56
N GLU A 36 -12.81 -7.02 8.86
CA GLU A 36 -11.85 -7.93 9.44
C GLU A 36 -10.79 -7.19 10.25
N ASP A 37 -10.35 -6.01 9.82
CA ASP A 37 -9.36 -5.25 10.58
C ASP A 37 -9.99 -4.15 11.46
N ASN A 38 -11.23 -3.72 11.18
CA ASN A 38 -11.92 -2.72 12.02
C ASN A 38 -13.45 -2.77 11.84
N LEU A 39 -14.20 -2.68 12.94
CA LEU A 39 -15.67 -2.63 12.91
C LEU A 39 -16.25 -1.21 13.05
N TRP A 40 -15.41 -0.24 13.42
CA TRP A 40 -15.85 1.08 13.91
C TRP A 40 -15.59 2.19 12.90
N GLY A 41 -16.53 3.12 12.79
CA GLY A 41 -16.36 4.38 12.09
C GLY A 41 -15.52 5.39 12.89
N PRO A 42 -15.29 6.59 12.32
CA PRO A 42 -14.52 7.65 12.98
C PRO A 42 -15.22 8.19 14.24
N MET A 43 -16.55 8.09 14.31
CA MET A 43 -17.34 8.51 15.46
C MET A 43 -17.50 7.36 16.45
N LYS A 44 -17.37 7.65 17.75
CA LYS A 44 -17.51 6.65 18.81
C LYS A 44 -18.89 5.99 18.74
N GLY A 45 -18.91 4.65 18.64
CA GLY A 45 -20.14 3.85 18.59
C GLY A 45 -20.77 3.71 17.20
N GLN A 46 -20.24 4.39 16.19
CA GLN A 46 -20.65 4.19 14.80
C GLN A 46 -20.02 2.90 14.27
N ARG A 47 -20.84 2.01 13.71
CA ARG A 47 -20.35 0.82 12.98
C ARG A 47 -20.31 1.10 11.50
N PHE A 48 -19.29 0.56 10.83
CA PHE A 48 -19.14 0.63 9.39
C PHE A 48 -19.16 -0.78 8.80
N THR A 49 -19.80 -0.92 7.65
CA THR A 49 -19.67 -2.07 6.75
C THR A 49 -18.39 -1.95 5.92
N THR A 50 -17.91 -3.07 5.35
CA THR A 50 -16.75 -3.06 4.44
C THR A 50 -16.97 -2.09 3.27
N VAL A 51 -18.20 -2.01 2.73
CA VAL A 51 -18.53 -1.11 1.62
C VAL A 51 -18.39 0.37 2.02
N GLU A 52 -18.82 0.74 3.24
CA GLU A 52 -18.66 2.11 3.74
C GLU A 52 -17.19 2.47 3.98
N MET A 53 -16.40 1.52 4.46
CA MET A 53 -14.94 1.70 4.62
C MET A 53 -14.26 1.92 3.27
N VAL A 54 -14.58 1.09 2.28
CA VAL A 54 -14.05 1.24 0.92
C VAL A 54 -14.46 2.59 0.33
N ARG A 55 -15.73 2.98 0.44
CA ARG A 55 -16.22 4.28 -0.04
C ARG A 55 -15.44 5.45 0.57
N LYS A 56 -15.14 5.38 1.87
CA LYS A 56 -14.34 6.41 2.54
C LYS A 56 -12.92 6.50 1.97
N MET A 57 -12.27 5.37 1.72
CA MET A 57 -10.92 5.35 1.13
C MET A 57 -10.92 5.87 -0.32
N VAL A 58 -11.94 5.52 -1.10
CA VAL A 58 -12.11 6.03 -2.47
C VAL A 58 -12.32 7.55 -2.47
N SER A 59 -13.12 8.09 -1.54
CA SER A 59 -13.29 9.55 -1.38
C SER A 59 -11.95 10.23 -1.11
N ILE A 60 -11.20 9.73 -0.12
CA ILE A 60 -9.89 10.30 0.26
C ILE A 60 -8.90 10.24 -0.91
N ALA A 61 -8.83 9.11 -1.63
CA ALA A 61 -7.96 8.98 -2.79
C ALA A 61 -8.35 9.96 -3.90
N SER A 62 -9.65 10.10 -4.18
CA SER A 62 -10.17 11.05 -5.17
C SER A 62 -9.88 12.50 -4.80
N GLU A 63 -10.01 12.86 -3.52
CA GLU A 63 -9.69 14.21 -3.00
C GLU A 63 -8.20 14.53 -3.16
N LEU A 64 -7.34 13.51 -3.04
CA LEU A 64 -5.89 13.62 -3.25
C LEU A 64 -5.47 13.45 -4.72
N GLY A 65 -6.42 13.36 -5.65
CA GLY A 65 -6.15 13.19 -7.09
C GLY A 65 -5.57 11.83 -7.48
N ARG A 66 -5.63 10.83 -6.60
CA ARG A 66 -5.04 9.51 -6.85
C ARG A 66 -6.07 8.54 -7.44
N PRO A 67 -5.84 8.02 -8.66
CA PRO A 67 -6.77 7.08 -9.29
C PRO A 67 -6.78 5.72 -8.59
N ILE A 68 -7.93 5.06 -8.62
CA ILE A 68 -8.11 3.70 -8.08
C ILE A 68 -7.82 2.68 -9.16
N ALA A 69 -6.91 1.73 -8.88
CA ALA A 69 -6.60 0.65 -9.78
C ALA A 69 -7.79 -0.32 -9.92
N THR A 70 -8.08 -0.70 -11.17
CA THR A 70 -8.97 -1.81 -11.50
C THR A 70 -8.37 -3.16 -11.09
N ALA A 71 -9.17 -4.22 -11.12
CA ALA A 71 -8.69 -5.57 -10.82
C ALA A 71 -7.61 -6.04 -11.81
N GLU A 72 -7.75 -5.70 -13.10
CA GLU A 72 -6.76 -6.04 -14.12
C GLU A 72 -5.44 -5.28 -13.92
N GLU A 73 -5.52 -3.98 -13.63
CA GLU A 73 -4.34 -3.17 -13.30
C GLU A 73 -3.65 -3.69 -12.04
N THR A 74 -4.42 -4.05 -11.01
CA THR A 74 -3.87 -4.62 -9.77
C THR A 74 -3.09 -5.90 -10.05
N LYS A 75 -3.62 -6.79 -10.91
CA LYS A 75 -2.90 -8.01 -11.31
C LYS A 75 -1.59 -7.70 -12.02
N ARG A 76 -1.58 -6.72 -12.93
CA ARG A 76 -0.34 -6.28 -13.62
C ARG A 76 0.67 -5.66 -12.65
N ILE A 77 0.23 -4.75 -11.79
CA ILE A 77 1.08 -4.06 -10.80
C ILE A 77 1.73 -5.07 -9.85
N LEU A 78 0.95 -6.03 -9.36
CA LEU A 78 1.40 -7.05 -8.41
C LEU A 78 1.96 -8.31 -9.09
N LYS A 79 2.03 -8.34 -10.42
CA LYS A 79 2.48 -9.50 -11.22
C LYS A 79 1.76 -10.81 -10.88
N LEU A 80 0.47 -10.71 -10.56
CA LEU A 80 -0.35 -11.86 -10.19
C LEU A 80 -0.76 -12.64 -11.43
N GLY A 81 -0.35 -13.91 -11.47
CA GLY A 81 -0.59 -14.81 -12.60
C GLY A 81 0.49 -14.75 -13.68
N GLU A 82 1.58 -14.02 -13.44
CA GLU A 82 2.80 -14.11 -14.26
C GLU A 82 3.64 -15.31 -13.81
N TRP A 83 4.20 -16.01 -14.79
CA TRP A 83 5.12 -17.13 -14.58
C TRP A 83 6.40 -16.88 -15.37
N TYR A 84 7.52 -17.25 -14.78
CA TYR A 84 8.85 -17.13 -15.38
C TYR A 84 9.50 -18.51 -15.41
N ASP A 85 10.41 -18.72 -16.36
CA ASP A 85 10.98 -20.05 -16.60
C ASP A 85 12.10 -20.38 -15.60
N THR A 86 12.67 -19.38 -14.94
CA THR A 86 13.79 -19.53 -14.00
C THR A 86 13.63 -18.69 -12.73
N ALA A 87 14.32 -19.11 -11.67
CA ALA A 87 14.37 -18.36 -10.41
C ALA A 87 15.09 -17.02 -10.59
N GLU A 88 16.18 -17.02 -11.37
CA GLU A 88 16.98 -15.83 -11.68
C GLU A 88 16.15 -14.78 -12.42
N GLU A 89 15.37 -15.19 -13.42
CA GLU A 89 14.44 -14.31 -14.13
C GLU A 89 13.37 -13.75 -13.18
N THR A 90 12.83 -14.61 -12.31
CA THR A 90 11.82 -14.19 -11.32
C THR A 90 12.36 -13.11 -10.40
N LEU A 91 13.54 -13.32 -9.80
CA LEU A 91 14.17 -12.35 -8.90
C LEU A 91 14.41 -11.02 -9.61
N PHE A 92 14.96 -11.07 -10.83
CA PHE A 92 15.22 -9.88 -11.62
C PHE A 92 13.94 -9.11 -11.94
N LYS A 93 12.89 -9.80 -12.40
CA LYS A 93 11.61 -9.19 -12.73
C LYS A 93 10.93 -8.61 -11.49
N LEU A 94 11.03 -9.24 -10.32
CA LEU A 94 10.47 -8.72 -9.07
C LEU A 94 11.29 -7.57 -8.47
N GLY A 95 12.46 -7.23 -9.02
CA GLY A 95 13.37 -6.23 -8.47
C GLY A 95 14.02 -6.70 -7.16
N LEU A 96 14.09 -8.01 -6.94
CA LEU A 96 14.78 -8.63 -5.81
C LEU A 96 16.25 -8.85 -6.14
N PRO A 97 17.16 -8.93 -5.14
CA PRO A 97 18.56 -9.21 -5.40
C PRO A 97 18.75 -10.57 -6.09
N PRO A 98 19.84 -10.75 -6.85
CA PRO A 98 20.17 -12.04 -7.46
C PRO A 98 20.42 -13.11 -6.40
N ASN A 99 20.26 -14.38 -6.82
CA ASN A 99 20.55 -15.50 -5.95
C ASN A 99 22.06 -15.53 -5.60
N PRO A 100 22.44 -15.62 -4.32
CA PRO A 100 23.85 -15.65 -3.92
C PRO A 100 24.56 -16.88 -4.50
N GLN A 101 25.76 -16.68 -5.03
CA GLN A 101 26.67 -17.78 -5.39
C GLN A 101 27.59 -18.15 -4.22
N ASP A 102 28.14 -19.37 -4.24
CA ASP A 102 29.02 -19.85 -3.18
C ASP A 102 30.24 -18.92 -2.99
N GLY A 103 30.37 -18.38 -1.77
CA GLY A 103 31.44 -17.46 -1.40
C GLY A 103 31.10 -15.97 -1.55
N GLU A 104 29.97 -15.63 -2.16
CA GLU A 104 29.47 -14.25 -2.19
C GLU A 104 28.91 -13.85 -0.83
N ARG A 105 29.33 -12.70 -0.31
CA ARG A 105 28.85 -12.13 0.95
C ARG A 105 28.55 -10.65 0.78
N GLY A 106 27.46 -10.19 1.36
CA GLY A 106 27.07 -8.77 1.34
C GLY A 106 25.82 -8.50 0.52
N PHE A 107 25.60 -7.23 0.19
CA PHE A 107 24.45 -6.78 -0.60
C PHE A 107 24.72 -7.02 -2.10
N LEU A 108 23.95 -7.92 -2.71
CA LEU A 108 24.08 -8.25 -4.13
C LEU A 108 23.18 -7.39 -5.00
N THR A 109 23.70 -6.91 -6.12
CA THR A 109 22.98 -6.10 -7.09
C THR A 109 23.27 -6.59 -8.50
N TYR A 110 22.32 -6.42 -9.41
CA TYR A 110 22.57 -6.62 -10.82
C TYR A 110 23.48 -5.52 -11.37
N ASP A 111 24.28 -5.86 -12.39
CA ASP A 111 25.04 -4.86 -13.15
C ASP A 111 24.08 -3.86 -13.81
N THR A 112 24.33 -2.57 -13.59
CA THR A 112 23.52 -1.47 -14.12
C THR A 112 24.41 -0.48 -14.87
N ASP A 113 23.88 0.12 -15.94
CA ASP A 113 24.53 1.21 -16.67
C ASP A 113 24.48 2.56 -15.92
N GLY A 114 23.96 2.56 -14.69
CA GLY A 114 23.83 3.74 -13.82
C GLY A 114 22.70 4.68 -14.24
N ARG A 115 21.94 4.33 -15.28
CA ARG A 115 20.77 5.10 -15.70
C ARG A 115 19.54 4.61 -14.93
N ILE A 116 18.72 5.55 -14.50
CA ILE A 116 17.41 5.23 -13.95
C ILE A 116 16.55 4.73 -15.12
N PRO A 117 16.04 3.49 -15.09
CA PRO A 117 15.15 3.00 -16.13
C PRO A 117 13.94 3.94 -16.25
N ALA A 118 13.48 4.21 -17.47
CA ALA A 118 12.19 4.85 -17.64
C ALA A 118 11.14 3.99 -16.91
N LEU A 119 10.44 4.55 -15.93
CA LEU A 119 9.40 3.83 -15.22
C LEU A 119 8.35 3.37 -16.24
N ALA A 120 7.95 2.10 -16.16
CA ALA A 120 6.78 1.64 -16.90
C ALA A 120 5.57 2.45 -16.44
N GLU A 121 4.84 3.05 -17.39
CA GLU A 121 3.66 3.85 -17.07
C GLU A 121 2.67 2.98 -16.29
N THR A 122 2.46 3.33 -15.02
CA THR A 122 1.45 2.68 -14.19
C THR A 122 0.35 3.69 -13.91
N PRO A 123 -0.94 3.34 -14.09
CA PRO A 123 -2.05 4.27 -13.86
C PRO A 123 -2.06 4.87 -12.44
N SER A 124 -1.43 4.20 -11.47
CA SER A 124 -1.30 4.65 -10.08
C SER A 124 -0.02 5.44 -9.78
N ASP A 125 0.83 5.72 -10.77
CA ASP A 125 2.04 6.52 -10.57
C ASP A 125 1.63 7.99 -10.29
N PRO A 126 1.94 8.53 -9.10
CA PRO A 126 1.53 9.87 -8.70
C PRO A 126 2.13 10.99 -9.57
N ARG A 127 3.13 10.70 -10.42
CA ARG A 127 3.76 11.69 -11.31
C ARG A 127 2.92 12.05 -12.54
N TYR A 128 1.89 11.27 -12.88
CA TYR A 128 1.00 11.55 -14.02
C TYR A 128 -0.17 12.49 -13.66
N VAL A 129 -0.17 13.06 -12.45
CA VAL A 129 -1.24 13.93 -11.92
C VAL A 129 -0.78 15.41 -11.79
N LEU A 130 0.45 15.73 -12.22
CA LEU A 130 0.97 17.11 -12.30
C LEU A 130 1.49 17.43 -13.71
#